data_AF-A0A3P8NNY7-F1
#
_entry.id   AF-A0A3P8NNY7-F1
#
_cell.length_a   1.000
_cell.length_b   1.000
_cell.length_c   1.000
_cell.angle_alpha   90.00
_cell.angle_beta   90.00
_cell.angle_gamma   90.00
#
_symmetry.space_group_name_H-M   'P 1'
#
loop_
_entity.id
_entity.type
_entity.pdbx_description
1 polymer ?
#
loop_
_entity_poly.entity_id
_entity_poly.type
_entity_poly.pdbx_seq_one_letter_code
_entity_poly.pdbx_strand_id
1 'polypeptide(L)'
;MAAEEEIKVLRIQLREKEEQVHQAAQAGLDLLNQQVELQNRLDEQRVEMTNALEALEQDKYSLQKEVELKTRMLESLQSDFDCVKNQQKRHLQEQQEHLERAHSMALSELHNKILRLQSSLEESQLNEKQLKHKLEMQTETLNNKTEELRALNEHTQSSMTSEMIEVQMKITELENVKVELEQALQESQYKEQQLELSNSSLQRQLERITEEKEERQKEAVSWFNALEKSREANRDLQIELDQVLQQAQDPNSKGNSLFAELEDKRAEMERQLISVKVQYQSLQKIHAFSKQQMQRLKVQIATLMQLQGSRADPAQLERLQSMLSEKNGEIQNLMTKLQRLEKVEMLLKSQPANPAPADDGDGQDETYYTDLLKMKLSNTLKDAERLRDELSLQRMKSLSESQRALELERKLFTSERLLKQAQSDKIKLQLRVEELQHKYEPKEAKKNLIQKRKREKLPVDITPSVEEAPLDRTKEAVAVVTDTADPEADMRPPLSSSAGVSEAEPRPAKCVKISENEASVIPNPSSPSADCKEKVMEENQQQNKREERRKKQKAVEMIHVSSNSSMENQCAQQ
;
A
#
# COMPACT_ATOMS: atom_id res chain seq x y z
N MET A 1 130.28 12.84 -73.84
CA MET A 1 130.87 12.57 -72.52
C MET A 1 130.09 13.32 -71.44
N ALA A 2 130.63 14.35 -70.76
CA ALA A 2 130.02 14.95 -69.56
C ALA A 2 128.49 15.22 -69.62
N ALA A 3 128.01 15.94 -70.64
CA ALA A 3 126.58 16.25 -70.78
C ALA A 3 125.67 15.01 -70.94
N GLU A 4 126.19 13.89 -71.46
CA GLU A 4 125.43 12.64 -71.61
C GLU A 4 125.36 11.84 -70.30
N GLU A 5 126.26 12.11 -69.36
CA GLU A 5 126.25 11.53 -68.01
C GLU A 5 125.32 12.32 -67.10
N GLU A 6 125.35 13.65 -67.20
CA GLU A 6 124.40 14.56 -66.55
C GLU A 6 122.95 14.27 -66.98
N ILE A 7 122.69 14.08 -68.27
CA ILE A 7 121.37 13.66 -68.78
C ILE A 7 120.94 12.28 -68.23
N LYS A 8 121.87 11.34 -67.99
CA LYS A 8 121.55 10.05 -67.36
C LYS A 8 121.17 10.21 -65.89
N VAL A 9 121.90 11.03 -65.14
CA VAL A 9 121.59 11.34 -63.73
C VAL A 9 120.22 12.01 -63.61
N LEU A 10 119.93 13.01 -64.44
CA LEU A 10 118.62 13.67 -64.47
C LEU A 10 117.47 12.70 -64.82
N ARG A 11 117.71 11.72 -65.72
CA ARG A 11 116.74 10.65 -66.04
C ARG A 11 116.63 9.54 -64.98
N ILE A 12 117.52 9.50 -63.99
CA ILE A 12 117.39 8.65 -62.80
C ILE A 12 116.58 9.41 -61.75
N GLN A 13 117.01 10.64 -61.43
CA GLN A 13 116.31 11.53 -60.47
C GLN A 13 114.86 11.81 -60.86
N LEU A 14 114.55 11.97 -62.16
CA LEU A 14 113.17 12.12 -62.63
C LEU A 14 112.32 10.88 -62.31
N ARG A 15 112.84 9.67 -62.58
CA ARG A 15 112.12 8.42 -62.25
C ARG A 15 111.99 8.20 -60.76
N GLU A 16 113.03 8.48 -59.97
CA GLU A 16 112.94 8.45 -58.50
C GLU A 16 111.87 9.44 -57.98
N LYS A 17 111.68 10.58 -58.64
CA LYS A 17 110.63 11.55 -58.30
C LYS A 17 109.24 11.12 -58.79
N GLU A 18 109.13 10.54 -59.97
CA GLU A 18 107.88 9.94 -60.47
C GLU A 18 107.43 8.78 -59.57
N GLU A 19 108.35 7.90 -59.17
CA GLU A 19 108.12 6.80 -58.21
C GLU A 19 107.72 7.34 -56.82
N GLN A 20 108.38 8.38 -56.30
CA GLN A 20 107.98 9.04 -55.05
C GLN A 20 106.60 9.68 -55.14
N VAL A 21 106.24 10.31 -56.27
CA VAL A 21 104.91 10.90 -56.50
C VAL A 21 103.85 9.80 -56.63
N HIS A 22 104.14 8.69 -57.31
CA HIS A 22 103.24 7.54 -57.38
C HIS A 22 103.02 6.87 -56.01
N GLN A 23 104.08 6.71 -55.20
CA GLN A 23 103.96 6.19 -53.84
C GLN A 23 103.16 7.14 -52.92
N ALA A 24 103.38 8.45 -53.02
CA ALA A 24 102.60 9.45 -52.27
C ALA A 24 101.13 9.49 -52.72
N ALA A 25 100.86 9.36 -54.02
CA ALA A 25 99.51 9.28 -54.57
C ALA A 25 98.78 8.00 -54.13
N GLN A 26 99.47 6.85 -54.11
CA GLN A 26 98.92 5.60 -53.62
C GLN A 26 98.62 5.68 -52.12
N ALA A 27 99.56 6.16 -51.30
CA ALA A 27 99.33 6.34 -49.87
C ALA A 27 98.19 7.34 -49.56
N GLY A 28 98.04 8.39 -50.38
CA GLY A 28 96.91 9.32 -50.30
C GLY A 28 95.57 8.66 -50.69
N LEU A 29 95.56 7.79 -51.71
CA LEU A 29 94.40 7.01 -52.11
C LEU A 29 94.01 5.97 -51.04
N ASP A 30 94.99 5.28 -50.46
CA ASP A 30 94.77 4.29 -49.40
C ASP A 30 94.23 4.96 -48.13
N LEU A 31 94.73 6.15 -47.76
CA LEU A 31 94.20 6.96 -46.66
C LEU A 31 92.78 7.45 -46.96
N LEU A 32 92.49 7.87 -48.19
CA LEU A 32 91.14 8.27 -48.61
C LEU A 32 90.16 7.09 -48.56
N ASN A 33 90.58 5.90 -48.99
CA ASN A 33 89.79 4.67 -48.89
C ASN A 33 89.49 4.31 -47.42
N GLN A 34 90.49 4.39 -46.54
CA GLN A 34 90.30 4.20 -45.09
C GLN A 34 89.34 5.25 -44.49
N GLN A 35 89.43 6.51 -44.92
CA GLN A 35 88.51 7.57 -44.49
C GLN A 35 87.07 7.28 -44.95
N VAL A 36 86.88 6.79 -46.18
CA VAL A 36 85.57 6.38 -46.71
C VAL A 36 85.02 5.16 -45.96
N GLU A 37 85.84 4.15 -45.67
CA GLU A 37 85.42 3.00 -44.84
C GLU A 37 85.00 3.41 -43.43
N LEU A 38 85.76 4.29 -42.78
CA LEU A 38 85.42 4.80 -41.45
C LEU A 38 84.15 5.65 -41.48
N GLN A 39 83.95 6.46 -42.52
CA GLN A 39 82.73 7.25 -42.70
C GLN A 39 81.50 6.34 -42.91
N ASN A 40 81.62 5.32 -43.77
CA ASN A 40 80.56 4.35 -44.02
C ASN A 40 80.15 3.62 -42.73
N ARG A 41 81.11 3.11 -41.94
CA ARG A 41 80.82 2.44 -40.65
C ARG A 41 80.18 3.37 -39.63
N LEU A 42 80.53 4.65 -39.64
CA LEU A 42 79.95 5.66 -38.74
C LEU A 42 78.51 6.00 -39.17
N ASP A 43 78.22 6.03 -40.47
CA ASP A 43 76.87 6.22 -41.00
C ASP A 43 75.98 4.97 -40.86
N GLU A 44 76.55 3.75 -40.98
CA GLU A 44 75.91 2.49 -40.60
C GLU A 44 75.47 2.53 -39.12
N GLN A 45 76.40 2.86 -38.21
CA GLN A 45 76.10 2.99 -36.78
C GLN A 45 75.06 4.08 -36.48
N ARG A 46 75.05 5.20 -37.23
CA ARG A 46 73.99 6.22 -37.13
C ARG A 46 72.63 5.65 -37.52
N VAL A 47 72.54 4.91 -38.62
CA VAL A 47 71.29 4.29 -39.08
C VAL A 47 70.80 3.22 -38.08
N GLU A 48 71.69 2.38 -37.56
CA GLU A 48 71.35 1.40 -36.51
C GLU A 48 70.80 2.09 -35.24
N MET A 49 71.45 3.15 -34.78
CA MET A 49 71.01 3.91 -33.60
C MET A 49 69.69 4.65 -33.84
N THR A 50 69.46 5.21 -35.03
CA THR A 50 68.18 5.83 -35.39
C THR A 50 67.06 4.79 -35.44
N ASN A 51 67.27 3.65 -36.10
CA ASN A 51 66.30 2.56 -36.15
C ASN A 51 65.94 2.04 -34.74
N ALA A 52 66.92 1.94 -33.84
CA ALA A 52 66.69 1.54 -32.45
C ALA A 52 65.88 2.59 -31.66
N LEU A 53 66.13 3.89 -31.88
CA LEU A 53 65.34 4.97 -31.27
C LEU A 53 63.90 4.98 -31.79
N GLU A 54 63.70 4.82 -33.10
CA GLU A 54 62.36 4.75 -33.70
C GLU A 54 61.56 3.54 -33.19
N ALA A 55 62.19 2.38 -33.03
CA ALA A 55 61.56 1.20 -32.45
C ALA A 55 61.14 1.43 -30.98
N LEU A 56 62.04 1.98 -30.15
CA LEU A 56 61.74 2.30 -28.75
C LEU A 56 60.65 3.38 -28.61
N GLU A 57 60.58 4.34 -29.53
CA GLU A 57 59.51 5.34 -29.57
C GLU A 57 58.16 4.72 -29.99
N GLN A 58 58.15 3.82 -30.97
CA GLN A 58 56.95 3.06 -31.35
C GLN A 58 56.43 2.19 -30.19
N ASP A 59 57.32 1.45 -29.51
CA ASP A 59 56.96 0.64 -28.35
C ASP A 59 56.43 1.49 -27.20
N LYS A 60 57.07 2.63 -26.90
CA LYS A 60 56.59 3.60 -25.91
C LYS A 60 55.17 4.08 -26.23
N TYR A 61 54.88 4.49 -27.46
CA TYR A 61 53.53 4.92 -27.85
C TYR A 61 52.50 3.77 -27.86
N SER A 62 52.94 2.55 -28.15
CA SER A 62 52.10 1.34 -28.08
C SER A 62 51.71 1.01 -26.63
N LEU A 63 52.70 0.93 -25.74
CA LEU A 63 52.52 0.69 -24.30
C LEU A 63 51.71 1.79 -23.63
N GLN A 64 51.93 3.07 -23.96
CA GLN A 64 51.13 4.17 -23.42
C GLN A 64 49.64 4.00 -23.76
N LYS A 65 49.32 3.69 -25.03
CA LYS A 65 47.93 3.44 -25.46
C LYS A 65 47.33 2.22 -24.76
N GLU A 66 48.11 1.16 -24.56
CA GLU A 66 47.65 -0.04 -23.84
C GLU A 66 47.36 0.27 -22.36
N VAL A 67 48.21 1.06 -21.70
CA VAL A 67 47.99 1.52 -20.32
C VAL A 67 46.74 2.39 -20.22
N GLU A 68 46.58 3.39 -21.09
CA GLU A 68 45.37 4.23 -21.11
C GLU A 68 44.08 3.40 -21.30
N LEU A 69 44.11 2.37 -22.16
CA LEU A 69 42.96 1.52 -22.43
C LEU A 69 42.65 0.61 -21.23
N LYS A 70 43.69 0.07 -20.56
CA LYS A 70 43.55 -0.67 -19.29
C LYS A 70 42.99 0.22 -18.18
N THR A 71 43.43 1.47 -18.05
CA THR A 71 42.91 2.43 -17.06
C THR A 71 41.41 2.69 -17.30
N ARG A 72 41.00 3.03 -18.53
CA ARG A 72 39.57 3.22 -18.88
C ARG A 72 38.72 1.97 -18.60
N MET A 73 39.28 0.77 -18.82
CA MET A 73 38.60 -0.48 -18.49
C MET A 73 38.44 -0.68 -16.97
N LEU A 74 39.48 -0.38 -16.18
CA LEU A 74 39.39 -0.42 -14.71
C LEU A 74 38.39 0.59 -14.16
N GLU A 75 38.36 1.81 -14.68
CA GLU A 75 37.36 2.85 -14.36
C GLU A 75 35.94 2.35 -14.63
N SER A 76 35.70 1.69 -15.77
CA SER A 76 34.38 1.12 -16.09
C SER A 76 33.98 -0.02 -15.14
N LEU A 77 34.90 -0.93 -14.81
CA LEU A 77 34.66 -2.03 -13.88
C LEU A 77 34.43 -1.54 -12.44
N GLN A 78 35.10 -0.45 -12.04
CA GLN A 78 34.87 0.21 -10.76
C GLN A 78 33.49 0.87 -10.72
N SER A 79 33.06 1.51 -11.82
CA SER A 79 31.72 2.09 -11.95
C SER A 79 30.63 1.02 -11.87
N ASP A 80 30.79 -0.11 -12.56
CA ASP A 80 29.89 -1.26 -12.47
C ASP A 80 29.83 -1.84 -11.04
N PHE A 81 30.99 -1.98 -10.38
CA PHE A 81 31.07 -2.47 -9.00
C PHE A 81 30.33 -1.54 -8.02
N ASP A 82 30.60 -0.23 -8.07
CA ASP A 82 29.92 0.73 -7.20
C ASP A 82 28.42 0.87 -7.56
N CYS A 83 28.02 0.67 -8.81
CA CYS A 83 26.61 0.58 -9.22
C CYS A 83 25.90 -0.61 -8.53
N VAL A 84 26.47 -1.82 -8.64
CA VAL A 84 25.92 -3.05 -8.02
C VAL A 84 25.89 -2.92 -6.49
N LYS A 85 26.96 -2.41 -5.87
CA LYS A 85 27.07 -2.15 -4.44
C LYS A 85 26.01 -1.15 -3.94
N ASN A 86 25.77 -0.07 -4.69
CA ASN A 86 24.72 0.91 -4.36
C ASN A 86 23.30 0.39 -4.65
N GLN A 87 23.13 -0.56 -5.58
CA GLN A 87 21.85 -1.27 -5.77
C GLN A 87 21.57 -2.23 -4.61
N GLN A 88 22.56 -3.05 -4.21
CA GLN A 88 22.44 -3.97 -3.07
C GLN A 88 22.17 -3.21 -1.77
N LYS A 89 22.87 -2.09 -1.53
CA LYS A 89 22.64 -1.24 -0.36
C LYS A 89 21.20 -0.73 -0.30
N ARG A 90 20.67 -0.19 -1.41
CA ARG A 90 19.27 0.26 -1.48
C ARG A 90 18.28 -0.88 -1.24
N HIS A 91 18.47 -2.04 -1.86
CA HIS A 91 17.58 -3.18 -1.69
C HIS A 91 17.54 -3.66 -0.21
N LEU A 92 18.68 -3.63 0.50
CA LEU A 92 18.74 -3.94 1.93
C LEU A 92 18.02 -2.88 2.78
N GLN A 93 18.19 -1.58 2.47
CA GLN A 93 17.47 -0.50 3.15
C GLN A 93 15.95 -0.60 2.93
N GLU A 94 15.51 -0.79 1.68
CA GLU A 94 14.09 -0.98 1.32
C GLU A 94 13.47 -2.18 2.05
N GLN A 95 14.20 -3.30 2.18
CA GLN A 95 13.76 -4.47 2.96
C GLN A 95 13.68 -4.19 4.46
N GLN A 96 14.71 -3.54 5.03
CA GLN A 96 14.74 -3.19 6.45
C GLN A 96 13.59 -2.24 6.80
N GLU A 97 13.42 -1.14 6.07
CA GLU A 97 12.33 -0.20 6.29
C GLU A 97 10.95 -0.85 6.09
N HIS A 98 10.79 -1.79 5.15
CA HIS A 98 9.53 -2.50 4.98
C HIS A 98 9.23 -3.40 6.19
N LEU A 99 10.24 -4.09 6.73
CA LEU A 99 10.12 -4.92 7.93
C LEU A 99 9.80 -4.06 9.17
N GLU A 100 10.48 -2.93 9.34
CA GLU A 100 10.23 -1.97 10.42
C GLU A 100 8.81 -1.38 10.35
N ARG A 101 8.33 -1.00 9.16
CA ARG A 101 6.92 -0.60 8.94
C ARG A 101 5.94 -1.71 9.32
N ALA A 102 6.20 -2.95 8.88
CA ALA A 102 5.33 -4.09 9.16
C ALA A 102 5.27 -4.43 10.67
N HIS A 103 6.42 -4.40 11.36
CA HIS A 103 6.49 -4.57 12.81
C HIS A 103 5.77 -3.42 13.55
N SER A 104 5.96 -2.17 13.13
CA SER A 104 5.28 -1.00 13.70
C SER A 104 3.75 -1.11 13.56
N MET A 105 3.26 -1.51 12.37
CA MET A 105 1.84 -1.78 12.14
C MET A 105 1.33 -2.88 13.08
N ALA A 106 1.98 -4.05 13.13
CA ALA A 106 1.56 -5.17 13.99
C ALA A 106 1.56 -4.81 15.49
N LEU A 107 2.55 -4.04 15.95
CA LEU A 107 2.60 -3.51 17.32
C LEU A 107 1.44 -2.54 17.58
N SER A 108 1.13 -1.65 16.64
CA SER A 108 -0.02 -0.73 16.76
C SER A 108 -1.37 -1.47 16.78
N GLU A 109 -1.52 -2.54 16.00
CA GLU A 109 -2.74 -3.37 15.97
C GLU A 109 -2.94 -4.13 17.28
N LEU A 110 -1.86 -4.71 17.82
CA LEU A 110 -1.84 -5.36 19.13
C LEU A 110 -2.13 -4.37 20.26
N HIS A 111 -1.49 -3.20 20.26
CA HIS A 111 -1.74 -2.15 21.25
C HIS A 111 -3.20 -1.66 21.21
N ASN A 112 -3.73 -1.37 20.02
CA ASN A 112 -5.14 -1.02 19.85
C ASN A 112 -6.10 -2.15 20.26
N LYS A 113 -5.69 -3.43 20.15
CA LYS A 113 -6.48 -4.57 20.65
C LYS A 113 -6.45 -4.66 22.19
N ILE A 114 -5.29 -4.42 22.81
CA ILE A 114 -5.12 -4.38 24.27
C ILE A 114 -5.99 -3.26 24.86
N LEU A 115 -5.91 -2.03 24.33
CA LEU A 115 -6.72 -0.90 24.80
C LEU A 115 -8.23 -1.18 24.75
N ARG A 116 -8.73 -1.79 23.66
CA ARG A 116 -10.16 -2.17 23.53
C ARG A 116 -10.58 -3.27 24.50
N LEU A 117 -9.69 -4.19 24.85
CA LEU A 117 -9.95 -5.23 25.86
C LEU A 117 -9.92 -4.65 27.27
N GLN A 118 -9.05 -3.67 27.54
CA GLN A 118 -9.02 -2.92 28.81
C GLN A 118 -10.31 -2.11 29.01
N SER A 119 -10.73 -1.32 28.02
CA SER A 119 -11.97 -0.53 28.15
C SER A 119 -13.22 -1.40 28.32
N SER A 120 -13.29 -2.56 27.63
CA SER A 120 -14.39 -3.52 27.78
C SER A 120 -14.36 -4.23 29.15
N LEU A 121 -13.18 -4.50 29.70
CA LEU A 121 -13.02 -5.04 31.05
C LEU A 121 -13.45 -4.01 32.12
N GLU A 122 -13.04 -2.76 31.97
CA GLU A 122 -13.42 -1.65 32.86
C GLU A 122 -14.94 -1.40 32.84
N GLU A 123 -15.56 -1.40 31.66
CA GLU A 123 -17.02 -1.32 31.50
C GLU A 123 -17.73 -2.51 32.19
N SER A 124 -17.23 -3.74 32.00
CA SER A 124 -17.77 -4.93 32.67
C SER A 124 -17.65 -4.85 34.19
N GLN A 125 -16.51 -4.38 34.71
CA GLN A 125 -16.30 -4.20 36.16
C GLN A 125 -17.17 -3.09 36.74
N LEU A 126 -17.43 -2.02 35.99
CA LEU A 126 -18.34 -0.95 36.41
C LEU A 126 -19.79 -1.46 36.48
N ASN A 127 -20.23 -2.20 35.47
CA ASN A 127 -21.55 -2.85 35.45
C ASN A 127 -21.70 -3.86 36.59
N GLU A 128 -20.67 -4.65 36.89
CA GLU A 128 -20.66 -5.58 38.03
C GLU A 128 -20.80 -4.84 39.38
N LYS A 129 -20.06 -3.74 39.59
CA LYS A 129 -20.17 -2.90 40.79
C LYS A 129 -21.58 -2.31 40.94
N GLN A 130 -22.15 -1.79 39.86
CA GLN A 130 -23.52 -1.24 39.88
C GLN A 130 -24.59 -2.31 40.19
N LEU A 131 -24.43 -3.53 39.67
CA LEU A 131 -25.34 -4.64 39.96
C LEU A 131 -25.21 -5.13 41.40
N LYS A 132 -23.98 -5.23 41.93
CA LYS A 132 -23.71 -5.54 43.34
C LYS A 132 -24.37 -4.53 44.28
N HIS A 133 -24.14 -3.23 44.07
CA HIS A 133 -24.74 -2.19 44.91
C HIS A 133 -26.28 -2.21 44.83
N LYS A 134 -26.89 -2.42 43.66
CA LYS A 134 -28.36 -2.58 43.55
C LYS A 134 -28.89 -3.78 44.34
N LEU A 135 -28.18 -4.90 44.33
CA LEU A 135 -28.55 -6.11 45.08
C LEU A 135 -28.37 -5.91 46.60
N GLU A 136 -27.34 -5.16 46.99
CA GLU A 136 -27.07 -4.77 48.38
C GLU A 136 -28.19 -3.86 48.92
N MET A 137 -28.54 -2.79 48.20
CA MET A 137 -29.69 -1.92 48.53
C MET A 137 -31.03 -2.69 48.61
N GLN A 138 -31.25 -3.67 47.74
CA GLN A 138 -32.44 -4.55 47.80
C GLN A 138 -32.42 -5.48 49.02
N THR A 139 -31.24 -5.98 49.40
CA THR A 139 -31.05 -6.84 50.58
C THR A 139 -31.28 -6.06 51.86
N GLU A 140 -30.76 -4.83 51.95
CA GLU A 140 -30.98 -3.90 53.06
C GLU A 140 -32.46 -3.51 53.16
N THR A 141 -33.10 -3.14 52.04
CA THR A 141 -34.55 -2.84 52.00
C THR A 141 -35.39 -4.01 52.50
N LEU A 142 -35.03 -5.25 52.14
CA LEU A 142 -35.69 -6.45 52.65
C LEU A 142 -35.42 -6.66 54.14
N ASN A 143 -34.18 -6.49 54.61
CA ASN A 143 -33.85 -6.63 56.03
C ASN A 143 -34.67 -5.63 56.86
N ASN A 144 -34.66 -4.35 56.48
CA ASN A 144 -35.40 -3.28 57.15
C ASN A 144 -36.90 -3.60 57.22
N LYS A 145 -37.49 -4.17 56.15
CA LYS A 145 -38.90 -4.63 56.19
C LYS A 145 -39.13 -5.83 57.10
N THR A 146 -38.17 -6.75 57.24
CA THR A 146 -38.28 -7.82 58.26
C THR A 146 -38.08 -7.32 59.69
N GLU A 147 -37.34 -6.22 59.87
CA GLU A 147 -37.12 -5.59 61.17
C GLU A 147 -38.32 -4.72 61.59
N GLU A 148 -38.94 -3.99 60.67
CA GLU A 148 -40.24 -3.35 60.87
C GLU A 148 -41.31 -4.35 61.32
N LEU A 149 -41.41 -5.51 60.65
CA LEU A 149 -42.37 -6.56 61.02
C LEU A 149 -42.08 -7.16 62.40
N ARG A 150 -40.80 -7.29 62.78
CA ARG A 150 -40.36 -7.76 64.10
C ARG A 150 -40.69 -6.75 65.20
N ALA A 151 -40.32 -5.49 64.97
CA ALA A 151 -40.59 -4.38 65.87
C ALA A 151 -42.10 -4.14 66.06
N LEU A 152 -42.91 -4.25 65.01
CA LEU A 152 -44.38 -4.16 65.11
C LEU A 152 -44.95 -5.28 65.98
N ASN A 153 -44.46 -6.50 65.82
CA ASN A 153 -44.85 -7.66 66.63
C ASN A 153 -44.45 -7.52 68.11
N GLU A 154 -43.26 -6.97 68.39
CA GLU A 154 -42.78 -6.68 69.74
C GLU A 154 -43.53 -5.50 70.39
N HIS A 155 -43.76 -4.43 69.63
CA HIS A 155 -44.50 -3.24 70.09
C HIS A 155 -45.97 -3.57 70.41
N THR A 156 -46.59 -4.47 69.65
CA THR A 156 -47.94 -5.01 69.95
C THR A 156 -47.99 -5.77 71.30
N GLN A 157 -46.83 -6.17 71.85
CA GLN A 157 -46.71 -6.84 73.14
C GLN A 157 -46.24 -5.91 74.28
N SER A 158 -45.95 -4.62 74.02
CA SER A 158 -45.38 -3.69 75.00
C SER A 158 -46.16 -2.37 75.14
N SER A 159 -46.73 -2.12 76.32
CA SER A 159 -47.45 -0.87 76.63
C SER A 159 -46.48 0.29 76.94
N MET A 160 -46.25 1.17 75.96
CA MET A 160 -45.38 2.36 76.11
C MET A 160 -45.99 3.46 77.02
N THR A 161 -45.13 4.36 77.52
CA THR A 161 -45.48 5.52 78.36
C THR A 161 -45.09 6.85 77.71
N SER A 162 -45.71 7.96 78.11
CA SER A 162 -45.62 9.25 77.39
C SER A 162 -44.20 9.84 77.31
N GLU A 163 -43.40 9.74 78.37
CA GLU A 163 -42.02 10.27 78.38
C GLU A 163 -41.11 9.48 77.41
N MET A 164 -41.35 8.17 77.30
CA MET A 164 -40.63 7.28 76.38
C MET A 164 -40.97 7.60 74.92
N ILE A 165 -42.20 8.04 74.62
CA ILE A 165 -42.60 8.53 73.30
C ILE A 165 -41.90 9.86 72.96
N GLU A 166 -41.79 10.79 73.92
CA GLU A 166 -41.11 12.09 73.69
C GLU A 166 -39.60 11.93 73.47
N VAL A 167 -38.95 10.99 74.18
CA VAL A 167 -37.56 10.61 73.94
C VAL A 167 -37.41 9.94 72.56
N GLN A 168 -38.34 9.04 72.19
CA GLN A 168 -38.31 8.39 70.87
C GLN A 168 -38.45 9.41 69.72
N MET A 169 -39.30 10.43 69.86
CA MET A 169 -39.38 11.54 68.88
C MET A 169 -38.03 12.23 68.68
N LYS A 170 -37.37 12.66 69.77
CA LYS A 170 -36.08 13.36 69.70
C LYS A 170 -34.95 12.49 69.13
N ILE A 171 -35.01 11.18 69.33
CA ILE A 171 -34.12 10.23 68.67
C ILE A 171 -34.38 10.26 67.15
N THR A 172 -35.63 10.10 66.70
CA THR A 172 -35.96 10.13 65.27
C THR A 172 -35.67 11.47 64.59
N GLU A 173 -35.80 12.59 65.30
CA GLU A 173 -35.42 13.93 64.79
C GLU A 173 -33.90 14.02 64.55
N LEU A 174 -33.08 13.52 65.48
CA LEU A 174 -31.62 13.50 65.34
C LEU A 174 -31.15 12.49 64.28
N GLU A 175 -31.85 11.36 64.13
CA GLU A 175 -31.59 10.37 63.08
C GLU A 175 -31.90 10.96 61.69
N ASN A 176 -33.00 11.69 61.53
CA ASN A 176 -33.31 12.40 60.28
C ASN A 176 -32.22 13.43 59.93
N VAL A 177 -31.82 14.29 60.86
CA VAL A 177 -30.76 15.30 60.64
C VAL A 177 -29.40 14.64 60.32
N LYS A 178 -29.09 13.49 60.94
CA LYS A 178 -27.91 12.68 60.59
C LYS A 178 -27.98 12.23 59.13
N VAL A 179 -29.11 11.68 58.69
CA VAL A 179 -29.31 11.19 57.31
C VAL A 179 -29.24 12.34 56.30
N GLU A 180 -29.80 13.52 56.60
CA GLU A 180 -29.66 14.72 55.76
C GLU A 180 -28.20 15.15 55.60
N LEU A 181 -27.41 15.16 56.68
CA LEU A 181 -25.99 15.48 56.64
C LEU A 181 -25.15 14.42 55.89
N GLU A 182 -25.48 13.14 56.03
CA GLU A 182 -24.83 12.05 55.29
C GLU A 182 -25.14 12.13 53.78
N GLN A 183 -26.37 12.49 53.38
CA GLN A 183 -26.72 12.76 51.99
C GLN A 183 -25.98 13.99 51.44
N ALA A 184 -25.94 15.10 52.18
CA ALA A 184 -25.22 16.31 51.78
C ALA A 184 -23.70 16.07 51.60
N LEU A 185 -23.11 15.23 52.46
CA LEU A 185 -21.72 14.81 52.35
C LEU A 185 -21.48 13.98 51.08
N GLN A 186 -22.33 12.99 50.80
CA GLN A 186 -22.25 12.18 49.58
C GLN A 186 -22.40 13.05 48.32
N GLU A 187 -23.37 13.97 48.31
CA GLU A 187 -23.54 14.94 47.22
C GLU A 187 -22.26 15.77 46.97
N SER A 188 -21.59 16.21 48.04
CA SER A 188 -20.32 16.94 47.92
C SER A 188 -19.22 16.08 47.32
N GLN A 189 -19.10 14.82 47.74
CA GLN A 189 -18.11 13.87 47.22
C GLN A 189 -18.36 13.53 45.74
N TYR A 190 -19.61 13.39 45.30
CA TYR A 190 -19.92 13.19 43.87
C TYR A 190 -19.57 14.43 43.03
N LYS A 191 -19.82 15.64 43.54
CA LYS A 191 -19.43 16.90 42.88
C LYS A 191 -17.90 17.05 42.79
N GLU A 192 -17.19 16.67 43.85
CA GLU A 192 -15.71 16.64 43.90
C GLU A 192 -15.13 15.66 42.88
N GLN A 193 -15.58 14.40 42.86
CA GLN A 193 -15.16 13.39 41.87
C GLN A 193 -15.46 13.82 40.41
N GLN A 194 -16.59 14.48 40.17
CA GLN A 194 -16.93 15.02 38.85
C GLN A 194 -15.97 16.15 38.43
N LEU A 195 -15.55 17.00 39.38
CA LEU A 195 -14.54 18.04 39.14
C LEU A 195 -13.14 17.44 38.92
N GLU A 196 -12.73 16.42 39.68
CA GLU A 196 -11.47 15.70 39.46
C GLU A 196 -11.40 15.07 38.06
N LEU A 197 -12.46 14.39 37.63
CA LEU A 197 -12.56 13.80 36.29
C LEU A 197 -12.44 14.87 35.21
N SER A 198 -13.15 16.00 35.37
CA SER A 198 -13.07 17.16 34.47
C SER A 198 -11.66 17.74 34.41
N ASN A 199 -11.04 17.96 35.57
CA ASN A 199 -9.69 18.50 35.69
C ASN A 199 -8.64 17.57 35.05
N SER A 200 -8.76 16.26 35.24
CA SER A 200 -7.92 15.27 34.56
C SER A 200 -8.08 15.29 33.03
N SER A 201 -9.28 15.61 32.52
CA SER A 201 -9.56 15.75 31.09
C SER A 201 -8.93 17.01 30.52
N LEU A 202 -9.05 18.14 31.24
CA LEU A 202 -8.42 19.41 30.88
C LEU A 202 -6.89 19.30 30.93
N GLN A 203 -6.32 18.63 31.93
CA GLN A 203 -4.88 18.39 32.01
C GLN A 203 -4.38 17.60 30.79
N ARG A 204 -5.04 16.50 30.41
CA ARG A 204 -4.73 15.75 29.17
C ARG A 204 -5.00 16.54 27.89
N GLN A 205 -5.74 17.64 27.92
CA GLN A 205 -5.87 18.55 26.76
C GLN A 205 -4.71 19.54 26.72
N LEU A 206 -4.32 20.11 27.86
CA LEU A 206 -3.15 20.97 27.99
C LEU A 206 -1.86 20.26 27.57
N GLU A 207 -1.65 19.02 28.03
CA GLU A 207 -0.50 18.18 27.68
C GLU A 207 -0.35 18.04 26.15
N ARG A 208 -1.41 17.62 25.44
CA ARG A 208 -1.41 17.53 23.97
C ARG A 208 -1.20 18.88 23.27
N ILE A 209 -1.79 19.96 23.78
CA ILE A 209 -1.57 21.31 23.22
C ILE A 209 -0.11 21.75 23.42
N THR A 210 0.54 21.36 24.52
CA THR A 210 1.99 21.62 24.71
C THR A 210 2.86 20.76 23.79
N GLU A 211 2.50 19.50 23.54
CA GLU A 211 3.18 18.63 22.57
C GLU A 211 3.08 19.20 21.14
N GLU A 212 1.87 19.53 20.67
CA GLU A 212 1.64 20.17 19.36
C GLU A 212 2.42 21.49 19.21
N LYS A 213 2.47 22.30 20.27
CA LYS A 213 3.25 23.55 20.29
C LYS A 213 4.75 23.26 20.14
N GLU A 214 5.28 22.27 20.85
CA GLU A 214 6.68 21.88 20.71
C GLU A 214 7.00 21.31 19.32
N GLU A 215 6.11 20.51 18.74
CA GLU A 215 6.27 20.01 17.36
C GLU A 215 6.33 21.16 16.36
N ARG A 216 5.41 22.13 16.44
CA ARG A 216 5.44 23.36 15.62
C ARG A 216 6.71 24.18 15.82
N GLN A 217 7.28 24.19 17.04
CA GLN A 217 8.55 24.85 17.32
C GLN A 217 9.75 24.09 16.73
N LYS A 218 9.73 22.75 16.78
CA LYS A 218 10.73 21.86 16.14
C LYS A 218 10.68 22.01 14.60
N GLU A 219 9.49 22.06 14.01
CA GLU A 219 9.25 22.38 12.60
C GLU A 219 9.84 23.75 12.25
N ALA A 220 9.47 24.82 12.98
CA ALA A 220 9.95 26.18 12.72
C ALA A 220 11.48 26.29 12.76
N VAL A 221 12.13 25.67 13.76
CA VAL A 221 13.60 25.60 13.84
C VAL A 221 14.19 24.84 12.64
N SER A 222 13.55 23.76 12.19
CA SER A 222 14.00 23.03 10.99
C SER A 222 13.91 23.89 9.71
N TRP A 223 12.86 24.70 9.56
CA TRP A 223 12.70 25.63 8.44
C TRP A 223 13.71 26.77 8.48
N PHE A 224 14.00 27.34 9.66
CA PHE A 224 15.07 28.34 9.81
C PHE A 224 16.45 27.75 9.47
N ASN A 225 16.77 26.55 9.95
CA ASN A 225 18.03 25.86 9.63
C ASN A 225 18.16 25.53 8.14
N ALA A 226 17.06 25.17 7.46
CA ALA A 226 17.05 24.95 6.02
C ALA A 226 17.23 26.25 5.23
N LEU A 227 16.60 27.35 5.68
CA LEU A 227 16.75 28.68 5.09
C LEU A 227 18.17 29.25 5.29
N GLU A 228 18.79 29.01 6.45
CA GLU A 228 20.18 29.40 6.73
C GLU A 228 21.15 28.70 5.77
N LYS A 229 21.06 27.37 5.65
CA LYS A 229 21.86 26.58 4.69
C LYS A 229 21.63 27.01 3.24
N SER A 230 20.39 27.35 2.88
CA SER A 230 20.09 27.92 1.56
C SER A 230 20.76 29.28 1.37
N ARG A 231 20.83 30.12 2.40
CA ARG A 231 21.55 31.42 2.34
C ARG A 231 23.06 31.23 2.29
N GLU A 232 23.62 30.22 2.95
CA GLU A 232 25.03 29.84 2.84
C GLU A 232 25.37 29.43 1.42
N ALA A 233 24.68 28.43 0.86
CA ALA A 233 24.89 28.00 -0.52
C ALA A 233 24.72 29.12 -1.57
N ASN A 234 23.82 30.09 -1.35
CA ASN A 234 23.69 31.26 -2.23
C ASN A 234 24.88 32.24 -2.11
N ARG A 235 25.53 32.35 -0.94
CA ARG A 235 26.79 33.12 -0.79
C ARG A 235 27.94 32.40 -1.47
N ASP A 236 28.03 31.08 -1.32
CA ASP A 236 29.07 30.26 -1.94
C ASP A 236 28.99 30.34 -3.47
N LEU A 237 27.78 30.20 -4.04
CA LEU A 237 27.54 30.37 -5.48
C LEU A 237 27.81 31.81 -5.97
N GLN A 238 27.60 32.84 -5.15
CA GLN A 238 27.99 34.20 -5.49
C GLN A 238 29.52 34.36 -5.50
N ILE A 239 30.22 33.73 -4.56
CA ILE A 239 31.69 33.72 -4.51
C ILE A 239 32.28 32.97 -5.72
N GLU A 240 31.69 31.84 -6.12
CA GLU A 240 32.07 31.14 -7.36
C GLU A 240 31.82 32.00 -8.61
N LEU A 241 30.68 32.68 -8.69
CA LEU A 241 30.36 33.60 -9.78
C LEU A 241 31.36 34.76 -9.86
N ASP A 242 31.68 35.38 -8.73
CA ASP A 242 32.63 36.49 -8.66
C ASP A 242 34.06 36.04 -9.05
N GLN A 243 34.46 34.82 -8.67
CA GLN A 243 35.73 34.21 -9.11
C GLN A 243 35.76 33.97 -10.62
N VAL A 244 34.69 33.40 -11.20
CA VAL A 244 34.58 33.16 -12.64
C VAL A 244 34.58 34.48 -13.42
N LEU A 245 33.91 35.52 -12.90
CA LEU A 245 33.94 36.86 -13.50
C LEU A 245 35.34 37.49 -13.46
N GLN A 246 36.10 37.32 -12.37
CA GLN A 246 37.50 37.77 -12.30
C GLN A 246 38.40 37.01 -13.28
N GLN A 247 38.28 35.67 -13.35
CA GLN A 247 39.05 34.84 -14.31
C GLN A 247 38.73 35.20 -15.77
N ALA A 248 37.47 35.55 -16.07
CA ALA A 248 37.06 36.03 -17.40
C ALA A 248 37.53 37.46 -17.71
N GLN A 249 38.01 38.22 -16.71
CA GLN A 249 38.54 39.57 -16.86
C GLN A 249 40.06 39.61 -17.04
N ASP A 250 40.76 38.48 -16.84
CA ASP A 250 42.22 38.40 -16.76
C ASP A 250 42.87 38.42 -18.17
N PRO A 251 43.49 39.53 -18.60
CA PRO A 251 43.84 39.75 -20.02
C PRO A 251 45.05 38.94 -20.51
N ASN A 252 45.66 38.13 -19.62
CA ASN A 252 46.86 37.35 -19.90
C ASN A 252 46.61 35.83 -19.94
N SER A 253 45.35 35.39 -19.85
CA SER A 253 44.93 33.99 -20.03
C SER A 253 45.07 33.55 -21.50
N LYS A 254 46.31 33.28 -21.92
CA LYS A 254 46.63 32.76 -23.25
C LYS A 254 46.26 31.29 -23.38
N GLY A 255 45.05 30.98 -23.84
CA GLY A 255 44.82 29.64 -24.40
C GLY A 255 43.44 29.00 -24.31
N ASN A 256 42.35 29.74 -24.12
CA ASN A 256 41.04 29.25 -24.56
C ASN A 256 40.32 30.33 -25.39
N SER A 257 40.04 30.02 -26.65
CA SER A 257 39.16 30.86 -27.45
C SER A 257 37.72 30.62 -26.98
N LEU A 258 37.04 31.68 -26.58
CA LEU A 258 35.65 31.62 -26.08
C LEU A 258 34.72 30.89 -27.08
N PHE A 259 35.01 30.99 -28.38
CA PHE A 259 34.31 30.27 -29.44
C PHE A 259 34.62 28.75 -29.51
N ALA A 260 35.84 28.33 -29.16
CA ALA A 260 36.20 26.92 -29.10
C ALA A 260 35.49 26.24 -27.92
N GLU A 261 35.57 26.84 -26.72
CA GLU A 261 34.81 26.35 -25.56
C GLU A 261 33.30 26.30 -25.83
N LEU A 262 32.73 27.32 -26.49
CA LEU A 262 31.31 27.35 -26.81
C LEU A 262 30.92 26.25 -27.83
N GLU A 263 31.75 25.98 -28.84
CA GLU A 263 31.45 24.94 -29.82
C GLU A 263 31.68 23.52 -29.26
N ASP A 264 32.66 23.32 -28.36
CA ASP A 264 32.82 22.06 -27.63
C ASP A 264 31.67 21.81 -26.65
N LYS A 265 31.29 22.82 -25.85
CA LYS A 265 30.11 22.76 -24.95
C LYS A 265 28.82 22.54 -25.74
N ARG A 266 28.68 23.15 -26.93
CA ARG A 266 27.57 22.90 -27.85
C ARG A 266 27.57 21.46 -28.36
N ALA A 267 28.70 20.97 -28.87
CA ALA A 267 28.81 19.61 -29.36
C ALA A 267 28.55 18.58 -28.24
N GLU A 268 28.96 18.88 -27.00
CA GLU A 268 28.59 18.08 -25.83
C GLU A 268 27.07 18.12 -25.57
N MET A 269 26.45 19.29 -25.47
CA MET A 269 25.01 19.43 -25.28
C MET A 269 24.19 18.76 -26.40
N GLU A 270 24.66 18.82 -27.66
CA GLU A 270 24.03 18.12 -28.78
C GLU A 270 24.19 16.58 -28.65
N ARG A 271 25.35 16.08 -28.22
CA ARG A 271 25.57 14.65 -27.89
C ARG A 271 24.69 14.19 -26.73
N GLN A 272 24.61 14.97 -25.64
CA GLN A 272 23.73 14.69 -24.50
C GLN A 272 22.25 14.67 -24.92
N LEU A 273 21.80 15.67 -25.71
CA LEU A 273 20.43 15.74 -26.22
C LEU A 273 20.09 14.56 -27.13
N ILE A 274 21.01 14.11 -27.98
CA ILE A 274 20.84 12.90 -28.80
C ILE A 274 20.73 11.65 -27.91
N SER A 275 21.59 11.51 -26.90
CA SER A 275 21.55 10.40 -25.94
C SER A 275 20.19 10.33 -25.20
N VAL A 276 19.77 11.43 -24.58
CA VAL A 276 18.47 11.53 -23.89
C VAL A 276 17.29 11.25 -24.83
N LYS A 277 17.36 11.72 -26.09
CA LYS A 277 16.33 11.46 -27.11
C LYS A 277 16.26 9.99 -27.52
N VAL A 278 17.39 9.29 -27.61
CA VAL A 278 17.44 7.84 -27.86
C VAL A 278 16.91 7.07 -26.64
N GLN A 279 17.33 7.43 -25.43
CA GLN A 279 16.83 6.85 -24.18
C GLN A 279 15.31 7.01 -24.05
N TYR A 280 14.78 8.21 -24.26
CA TYR A 280 13.34 8.48 -24.29
C TYR A 280 12.61 7.62 -25.32
N GLN A 281 13.14 7.49 -26.54
CA GLN A 281 12.53 6.63 -27.57
C GLN A 281 12.57 5.14 -27.23
N SER A 282 13.63 4.63 -26.58
CA SER A 282 13.67 3.26 -26.08
C SER A 282 12.68 3.04 -24.93
N LEU A 283 12.62 3.96 -23.97
CA LEU A 283 11.70 3.90 -22.83
C LEU A 283 10.23 4.00 -23.29
N GLN A 284 9.94 4.85 -24.27
CA GLN A 284 8.61 4.98 -24.89
C GLN A 284 8.18 3.68 -25.59
N LYS A 285 9.09 3.00 -26.29
CA LYS A 285 8.83 1.67 -26.91
C LYS A 285 8.57 0.60 -25.84
N ILE A 286 9.39 0.55 -24.79
CA ILE A 286 9.22 -0.39 -23.66
C ILE A 286 7.89 -0.15 -22.94
N HIS A 287 7.55 1.11 -22.66
CA HIS A 287 6.28 1.49 -22.04
C HIS A 287 5.07 1.11 -22.92
N ALA A 288 5.12 1.38 -24.23
CA ALA A 288 4.06 0.99 -25.16
C ALA A 288 3.86 -0.54 -25.22
N PHE A 289 4.95 -1.32 -25.25
CA PHE A 289 4.89 -2.78 -25.20
C PHE A 289 4.31 -3.28 -23.87
N SER A 290 4.74 -2.71 -22.74
CA SER A 290 4.21 -3.04 -21.41
C SER A 290 2.72 -2.72 -21.29
N LYS A 291 2.28 -1.54 -21.75
CA LYS A 291 0.85 -1.13 -21.81
C LYS A 291 0.03 -2.15 -22.63
N GLN A 292 0.56 -2.65 -23.76
CA GLN A 292 -0.09 -3.68 -24.56
C GLN A 292 -0.17 -5.05 -23.84
N GLN A 293 0.89 -5.51 -23.17
CA GLN A 293 0.86 -6.78 -22.43
C GLN A 293 -0.12 -6.71 -21.24
N MET A 294 -0.11 -5.59 -20.50
CA MET A 294 -1.06 -5.33 -19.43
C MET A 294 -2.52 -5.36 -19.93
N GLN A 295 -2.80 -4.75 -21.09
CA GLN A 295 -4.14 -4.79 -21.69
C GLN A 295 -4.58 -6.21 -22.06
N ARG A 296 -3.67 -7.06 -22.60
CA ARG A 296 -3.96 -8.48 -22.88
C ARG A 296 -4.30 -9.25 -21.59
N LEU A 297 -3.54 -9.05 -20.52
CA LEU A 297 -3.79 -9.69 -19.22
C LEU A 297 -5.13 -9.25 -18.62
N LYS A 298 -5.47 -7.95 -18.67
CA LYS A 298 -6.79 -7.44 -18.24
C LYS A 298 -7.95 -8.11 -18.98
N VAL A 299 -7.83 -8.28 -20.30
CA VAL A 299 -8.85 -8.97 -21.12
C VAL A 299 -8.97 -10.46 -20.77
N GLN A 300 -7.85 -11.15 -20.53
CA GLN A 300 -7.86 -12.55 -20.06
C GLN A 300 -8.53 -12.69 -18.69
N ILE A 301 -8.19 -11.82 -17.73
CA ILE A 301 -8.80 -11.80 -16.39
C ILE A 301 -10.30 -11.51 -16.47
N ALA A 302 -10.72 -10.51 -17.24
CA ALA A 302 -12.14 -10.21 -17.45
C ALA A 302 -12.91 -11.39 -18.05
N THR A 303 -12.29 -12.10 -19.00
CA THR A 303 -12.87 -13.31 -19.62
C THR A 303 -13.02 -14.44 -18.61
N LEU A 304 -11.98 -14.71 -17.80
CA LEU A 304 -12.02 -15.73 -16.75
C LEU A 304 -13.07 -15.41 -15.67
N MET A 305 -13.16 -14.15 -15.24
CA MET A 305 -14.18 -13.72 -14.26
C MET A 305 -15.61 -13.86 -14.82
N GLN A 306 -15.84 -13.56 -16.10
CA GLN A 306 -17.15 -13.77 -16.74
C GLN A 306 -17.49 -15.26 -16.89
N LEU A 307 -16.49 -16.13 -17.15
CA LEU A 307 -16.67 -17.59 -17.18
C LEU A 307 -16.86 -18.20 -15.78
N GLN A 308 -16.37 -17.55 -14.72
CA GLN A 308 -16.62 -17.96 -13.33
C GLN A 308 -17.99 -17.47 -12.82
N GLY A 309 -18.37 -16.22 -13.10
CA GLY A 309 -19.66 -15.65 -12.69
C GLY A 309 -20.90 -16.28 -13.35
N SER A 310 -20.69 -17.09 -14.40
CA SER A 310 -21.73 -17.85 -15.11
C SER A 310 -21.80 -19.34 -14.74
N ARG A 311 -20.89 -19.84 -13.89
CA ARG A 311 -20.96 -21.20 -13.33
C ARG A 311 -21.69 -21.16 -11.97
N ALA A 312 -22.53 -22.16 -11.72
CA ALA A 312 -23.00 -22.44 -10.36
C ALA A 312 -21.79 -22.84 -9.50
N ASP A 313 -21.81 -22.44 -8.24
CA ASP A 313 -20.72 -22.75 -7.30
C ASP A 313 -20.69 -24.27 -6.99
N PRO A 314 -19.57 -24.98 -7.25
CA PRO A 314 -19.46 -26.40 -6.93
C PRO A 314 -19.76 -26.69 -5.46
N ALA A 315 -19.32 -25.84 -4.54
CA ALA A 315 -19.54 -26.04 -3.10
C ALA A 315 -21.03 -25.92 -2.71
N GLN A 316 -21.80 -25.09 -3.43
CA GLN A 316 -23.25 -24.97 -3.24
C GLN A 316 -23.99 -26.21 -3.76
N LEU A 317 -23.59 -26.73 -4.92
CA LEU A 317 -24.16 -27.97 -5.48
C LEU A 317 -23.86 -29.17 -4.56
N GLU A 318 -22.62 -29.29 -4.08
CA GLU A 318 -22.18 -30.35 -3.18
C GLU A 318 -22.91 -30.30 -1.82
N ARG A 319 -23.12 -29.10 -1.25
CA ARG A 319 -23.94 -28.90 -0.02
C ARG A 319 -25.40 -29.29 -0.24
N LEU A 320 -26.00 -28.89 -1.36
CA LEU A 320 -27.39 -29.25 -1.69
C LEU A 320 -27.56 -30.75 -1.92
N GLN A 321 -26.58 -31.40 -2.57
CA GLN A 321 -26.55 -32.84 -2.76
C GLN A 321 -26.39 -33.59 -1.44
N SER A 322 -25.56 -33.08 -0.52
CA SER A 322 -25.40 -33.61 0.84
C SER A 322 -26.71 -33.54 1.63
N MET A 323 -27.36 -32.36 1.71
CA MET A 323 -28.66 -32.21 2.40
C MET A 323 -29.77 -33.09 1.78
N LEU A 324 -29.79 -33.28 0.46
CA LEU A 324 -30.69 -34.23 -0.19
C LEU A 324 -30.42 -35.68 0.24
N SER A 325 -29.15 -36.08 0.34
CA SER A 325 -28.78 -37.42 0.80
C SER A 325 -29.17 -37.66 2.27
N GLU A 326 -28.96 -36.67 3.14
CA GLU A 326 -29.35 -36.70 4.55
C GLU A 326 -30.86 -36.81 4.72
N LYS A 327 -31.65 -35.96 4.02
CA LYS A 327 -33.13 -36.02 4.09
C LYS A 327 -33.71 -37.30 3.49
N ASN A 328 -33.10 -37.86 2.46
CA ASN A 328 -33.47 -39.19 1.97
C ASN A 328 -33.15 -40.29 3.00
N GLY A 329 -32.03 -40.17 3.74
CA GLY A 329 -31.71 -41.04 4.87
C GLY A 329 -32.69 -40.93 6.04
N GLU A 330 -33.12 -39.72 6.40
CA GLU A 330 -34.19 -39.49 7.38
C GLU A 330 -35.49 -40.17 6.96
N ILE A 331 -35.90 -40.01 5.71
CA ILE A 331 -37.12 -40.65 5.15
C ILE A 331 -37.01 -42.19 5.23
N GLN A 332 -35.88 -42.78 4.86
CA GLN A 332 -35.67 -44.23 4.99
C GLN A 332 -35.70 -44.71 6.45
N ASN A 333 -35.12 -43.94 7.38
CA ASN A 333 -35.17 -44.22 8.81
C ASN A 333 -36.59 -44.11 9.39
N LEU A 334 -37.39 -43.15 8.93
CA LEU A 334 -38.78 -42.97 9.34
C LEU A 334 -39.68 -44.09 8.78
N MET A 335 -39.53 -44.47 7.50
CA MET A 335 -40.22 -45.64 6.93
C MET A 335 -39.88 -46.92 7.71
N THR A 336 -38.60 -47.11 8.06
CA THR A 336 -38.15 -48.27 8.86
C THR A 336 -38.72 -48.26 10.28
N LYS A 337 -38.93 -47.08 10.88
CA LYS A 337 -39.62 -46.95 12.18
C LYS A 337 -41.12 -47.22 12.07
N LEU A 338 -41.80 -46.70 11.05
CA LEU A 338 -43.22 -47.01 10.79
C LEU A 338 -43.45 -48.52 10.65
N GLN A 339 -42.68 -49.19 9.79
CA GLN A 339 -42.76 -50.66 9.61
C GLN A 339 -42.46 -51.49 10.87
N ARG A 340 -41.80 -50.91 11.89
CA ARG A 340 -41.61 -51.55 13.20
C ARG A 340 -42.80 -51.27 14.12
N LEU A 341 -43.32 -50.04 14.13
CA LEU A 341 -44.50 -49.67 14.91
C LEU A 341 -45.75 -50.41 14.42
N GLU A 342 -45.97 -50.51 13.11
CA GLU A 342 -47.04 -51.31 12.49
C GLU A 342 -46.98 -52.78 12.95
N LYS A 343 -45.79 -53.39 13.03
CA LYS A 343 -45.61 -54.76 13.53
C LYS A 343 -45.92 -54.89 15.03
N VAL A 344 -45.54 -53.91 15.84
CA VAL A 344 -45.86 -53.87 17.27
C VAL A 344 -47.35 -53.62 17.52
N GLU A 345 -48.00 -52.78 16.70
CA GLU A 345 -49.44 -52.54 16.73
C GLU A 345 -50.23 -53.80 16.35
N MET A 346 -49.80 -54.52 15.30
CA MET A 346 -50.38 -55.81 14.92
C MET A 346 -50.22 -56.89 16.01
N LEU A 347 -49.09 -56.89 16.73
CA LEU A 347 -48.89 -57.74 17.90
C LEU A 347 -49.84 -57.37 19.05
N LEU A 348 -49.93 -56.08 19.41
CA LEU A 348 -50.83 -55.61 20.47
C LEU A 348 -52.32 -55.86 20.14
N LYS A 349 -52.74 -55.65 18.89
CA LYS A 349 -54.09 -55.97 18.40
C LYS A 349 -54.38 -57.48 18.33
N SER A 350 -53.37 -58.34 18.41
CA SER A 350 -53.55 -59.80 18.48
C SER A 350 -53.79 -60.33 19.91
N GLN A 351 -53.65 -59.48 20.93
CA GLN A 351 -53.88 -59.87 22.32
C GLN A 351 -55.35 -59.60 22.74
N PRO A 352 -56.09 -60.62 23.22
CA PRO A 352 -57.50 -60.44 23.57
C PRO A 352 -57.66 -59.58 24.83
N ALA A 353 -58.38 -58.47 24.70
CA ALA A 353 -58.77 -57.65 25.84
C ALA A 353 -59.86 -58.37 26.66
N ASN A 354 -59.55 -58.75 27.89
CA ASN A 354 -60.49 -59.38 28.81
C ASN A 354 -60.41 -58.69 30.19
N PRO A 355 -61.35 -57.78 30.52
CA PRO A 355 -61.36 -57.11 31.82
C PRO A 355 -61.98 -58.04 32.87
N ALA A 356 -61.17 -58.54 33.81
CA ALA A 356 -61.69 -59.15 35.02
C ALA A 356 -62.13 -58.04 35.99
N PRO A 357 -63.36 -58.06 36.54
CA PRO A 357 -63.71 -57.20 37.65
C PRO A 357 -62.98 -57.66 38.92
N ALA A 358 -62.44 -56.71 39.68
CA ALA A 358 -62.10 -56.94 41.08
C ALA A 358 -63.35 -56.64 41.92
N ASP A 359 -63.65 -57.51 42.88
CA ASP A 359 -64.85 -57.47 43.71
C ASP A 359 -64.65 -56.56 44.95
N ASP A 360 -65.73 -56.12 45.58
CA ASP A 360 -65.69 -55.18 46.71
C ASP A 360 -64.98 -55.77 47.96
N GLY A 361 -64.04 -55.02 48.54
CA GLY A 361 -63.20 -55.44 49.67
C GLY A 361 -63.06 -54.36 50.74
N ASP A 362 -63.99 -54.35 51.69
CA ASP A 362 -64.11 -53.38 52.79
C ASP A 362 -62.81 -53.10 53.58
N GLY A 363 -62.60 -51.83 53.97
CA GLY A 363 -62.25 -51.62 55.38
C GLY A 363 -61.00 -50.83 55.79
N GLN A 364 -60.23 -50.14 54.92
CA GLN A 364 -59.51 -48.87 55.27
C GLN A 364 -58.65 -48.27 54.14
N ASP A 365 -58.72 -46.94 54.00
CA ASP A 365 -57.82 -46.01 53.28
C ASP A 365 -57.47 -46.26 51.79
N GLU A 366 -58.09 -47.26 51.13
CA GLU A 366 -57.95 -47.48 49.69
C GLU A 366 -58.27 -46.22 48.84
N THR A 367 -59.24 -45.42 49.25
CA THR A 367 -59.57 -44.15 48.57
C THR A 367 -58.42 -43.16 48.63
N TYR A 368 -57.74 -42.97 49.78
CA TYR A 368 -56.62 -42.04 49.87
C TYR A 368 -55.42 -42.51 49.04
N TYR A 369 -55.09 -43.81 49.08
CA TYR A 369 -54.00 -44.36 48.27
C TYR A 369 -54.31 -44.30 46.77
N THR A 370 -55.53 -44.67 46.35
CA THR A 370 -55.92 -44.61 44.94
C THR A 370 -56.11 -43.18 44.44
N ASP A 371 -56.60 -42.24 45.26
CA ASP A 371 -56.70 -40.82 44.87
C ASP A 371 -55.33 -40.13 44.83
N LEU A 372 -54.41 -40.49 45.72
CA LEU A 372 -53.00 -40.06 45.63
C LEU A 372 -52.33 -40.61 44.35
N LEU A 373 -52.64 -41.85 43.95
CA LEU A 373 -52.18 -42.41 42.67
C LEU A 373 -52.84 -41.71 41.46
N LYS A 374 -54.17 -41.49 41.48
CA LYS A 374 -54.89 -40.73 40.44
C LYS A 374 -54.35 -39.30 40.32
N MET A 375 -54.04 -38.64 41.43
CA MET A 375 -53.45 -37.30 41.45
C MET A 375 -52.02 -37.30 40.90
N LYS A 376 -51.17 -38.26 41.29
CA LYS A 376 -49.83 -38.44 40.71
C LYS A 376 -49.91 -38.68 39.20
N LEU A 377 -50.82 -39.55 38.76
CA LEU A 377 -51.02 -39.89 37.34
C LEU A 377 -51.57 -38.70 36.54
N SER A 378 -52.50 -37.91 37.13
CA SER A 378 -53.00 -36.65 36.57
C SER A 378 -51.90 -35.60 36.45
N ASN A 379 -51.02 -35.47 37.45
CA ASN A 379 -49.91 -34.52 37.42
C ASN A 379 -48.86 -34.94 36.39
N THR A 380 -48.46 -36.22 36.35
CA THR A 380 -47.53 -36.70 35.31
C THR A 380 -48.11 -36.61 33.89
N LEU A 381 -49.43 -36.71 33.70
CA LEU A 381 -50.09 -36.42 32.42
C LEU A 381 -49.98 -34.93 32.06
N LYS A 382 -50.28 -34.02 32.99
CA LYS A 382 -50.14 -32.56 32.79
C LYS A 382 -48.69 -32.15 32.50
N ASP A 383 -47.72 -32.80 33.13
CA ASP A 383 -46.31 -32.53 32.91
C ASP A 383 -45.82 -33.12 31.57
N ALA A 384 -46.34 -34.29 31.16
CA ALA A 384 -46.16 -34.83 29.80
C ALA A 384 -46.89 -34.02 28.72
N GLU A 385 -47.90 -33.23 29.07
CA GLU A 385 -48.53 -32.21 28.21
C GLU A 385 -47.64 -30.98 28.08
N ARG A 386 -47.22 -30.38 29.20
CA ARG A 386 -46.29 -29.23 29.22
C ARG A 386 -45.01 -29.51 28.42
N LEU A 387 -44.36 -30.64 28.66
CA LEU A 387 -43.13 -31.03 27.97
C LEU A 387 -43.35 -31.32 26.47
N ARG A 388 -44.55 -31.77 26.08
CA ARG A 388 -44.95 -31.97 24.68
C ARG A 388 -45.17 -30.64 23.97
N ASP A 389 -45.81 -29.69 24.64
CA ASP A 389 -46.05 -28.34 24.11
C ASP A 389 -44.74 -27.56 23.99
N GLU A 390 -43.87 -27.61 25.01
CA GLU A 390 -42.53 -27.03 24.99
C GLU A 390 -41.65 -27.62 23.87
N LEU A 391 -41.64 -28.94 23.71
CA LEU A 391 -40.96 -29.61 22.59
C LEU A 391 -41.55 -29.21 21.23
N SER A 392 -42.85 -28.95 21.14
CA SER A 392 -43.49 -28.45 19.91
C SER A 392 -43.05 -27.02 19.58
N LEU A 393 -42.95 -26.16 20.59
CA LEU A 393 -42.48 -24.78 20.47
C LEU A 393 -40.99 -24.74 20.07
N GLN A 394 -40.15 -25.58 20.67
CA GLN A 394 -38.73 -25.69 20.33
C GLN A 394 -38.51 -26.21 18.89
N ARG A 395 -39.36 -27.13 18.43
CA ARG A 395 -39.38 -27.58 17.02
C ARG A 395 -39.81 -26.47 16.07
N MET A 396 -40.85 -25.71 16.40
CA MET A 396 -41.30 -24.57 15.60
C MET A 396 -40.22 -23.48 15.51
N LYS A 397 -39.59 -23.16 16.64
CA LYS A 397 -38.47 -22.20 16.71
C LYS A 397 -37.30 -22.62 15.83
N SER A 398 -36.77 -23.83 16.02
CA SER A 398 -35.63 -24.35 15.23
C SER A 398 -35.94 -24.45 13.73
N LEU A 399 -37.17 -24.78 13.33
CA LEU A 399 -37.61 -24.71 11.92
C LEU A 399 -37.58 -23.27 11.38
N SER A 400 -38.10 -22.29 12.13
CA SER A 400 -38.07 -20.88 11.70
C SER A 400 -36.65 -20.31 11.64
N GLU A 401 -35.76 -20.73 12.54
CA GLU A 401 -34.35 -20.35 12.57
C GLU A 401 -33.59 -20.96 11.39
N SER A 402 -33.86 -22.24 11.06
CA SER A 402 -33.33 -22.91 9.87
C SER A 402 -33.81 -22.26 8.57
N GLN A 403 -35.10 -21.93 8.44
CA GLN A 403 -35.62 -21.22 7.28
C GLN A 403 -34.96 -19.83 7.15
N ARG A 404 -34.84 -19.08 8.25
CA ARG A 404 -34.20 -17.76 8.26
C ARG A 404 -32.72 -17.84 7.85
N ALA A 405 -32.00 -18.86 8.30
CA ALA A 405 -30.61 -19.11 7.88
C ALA A 405 -30.53 -19.38 6.37
N LEU A 406 -31.38 -20.26 5.84
CA LEU A 406 -31.44 -20.60 4.42
C LEU A 406 -31.85 -19.42 3.53
N GLU A 407 -32.73 -18.54 4.01
CA GLU A 407 -33.04 -17.26 3.35
C GLU A 407 -31.86 -16.28 3.35
N LEU A 408 -31.06 -16.25 4.42
CA LEU A 408 -29.84 -15.44 4.49
C LEU A 408 -28.74 -15.99 3.56
N GLU A 409 -28.55 -17.30 3.49
CA GLU A 409 -27.65 -17.93 2.50
C GLU A 409 -28.05 -17.59 1.06
N ARG A 410 -29.35 -17.66 0.73
CA ARG A 410 -29.86 -17.26 -0.59
C ARG A 410 -29.56 -15.79 -0.89
N LYS A 411 -29.78 -14.89 0.08
CA LYS A 411 -29.49 -13.46 -0.05
C LYS A 411 -27.98 -13.21 -0.24
N LEU A 412 -27.13 -13.86 0.56
CA LEU A 412 -25.67 -13.80 0.45
C LEU A 412 -25.18 -14.27 -0.93
N PHE A 413 -25.67 -15.42 -1.42
CA PHE A 413 -25.31 -15.91 -2.75
C PHE A 413 -25.72 -14.94 -3.86
N THR A 414 -26.90 -14.31 -3.76
CA THR A 414 -27.31 -13.30 -4.74
C THR A 414 -26.45 -12.03 -4.69
N SER A 415 -26.04 -11.57 -3.50
CA SER A 415 -25.17 -10.39 -3.37
C SER A 415 -23.73 -10.68 -3.83
N GLU A 416 -23.19 -11.87 -3.56
CA GLU A 416 -21.91 -12.32 -4.11
C GLU A 416 -21.92 -12.39 -5.64
N ARG A 417 -23.00 -12.94 -6.23
CA ARG A 417 -23.12 -13.01 -7.70
C ARG A 417 -23.18 -11.61 -8.32
N LEU A 418 -23.92 -10.69 -7.70
CA LEU A 418 -23.98 -9.28 -8.12
C LEU A 418 -22.62 -8.58 -7.94
N LEU A 419 -21.87 -8.87 -6.87
CA LEU A 419 -20.52 -8.36 -6.66
C LEU A 419 -19.54 -8.86 -7.73
N LYS A 420 -19.54 -10.17 -8.03
CA LYS A 420 -18.72 -10.78 -9.10
C LYS A 420 -19.04 -10.17 -10.47
N GLN A 421 -20.33 -9.92 -10.76
CA GLN A 421 -20.78 -9.22 -11.98
C GLN A 421 -20.28 -7.76 -12.01
N ALA A 422 -20.48 -7.00 -10.93
CA ALA A 422 -20.06 -5.60 -10.84
C ALA A 422 -18.53 -5.44 -10.93
N GLN A 423 -17.75 -6.41 -10.44
CA GLN A 423 -16.29 -6.45 -10.63
C GLN A 423 -15.91 -6.72 -12.10
N SER A 424 -16.58 -7.65 -12.78
CA SER A 424 -16.45 -7.86 -14.23
C SER A 424 -16.69 -6.56 -15.00
N ASP A 425 -17.76 -5.85 -14.65
CA ASP A 425 -18.20 -4.67 -15.40
C ASP A 425 -17.37 -3.43 -15.05
N LYS A 426 -16.84 -3.33 -13.82
CA LYS A 426 -15.76 -2.40 -13.46
C LYS A 426 -14.54 -2.59 -14.35
N ILE A 427 -14.09 -3.82 -14.59
CA ILE A 427 -12.92 -4.09 -15.45
C ILE A 427 -13.22 -3.76 -16.92
N LYS A 428 -14.44 -4.06 -17.41
CA LYS A 428 -14.87 -3.66 -18.77
C LYS A 428 -14.94 -2.13 -18.92
N LEU A 429 -15.45 -1.42 -17.92
CA LEU A 429 -15.47 0.04 -17.90
C LEU A 429 -14.05 0.63 -17.81
N GLN A 430 -13.14 0.05 -17.02
CA GLN A 430 -11.73 0.44 -17.00
C GLN A 430 -11.07 0.25 -18.37
N LEU A 431 -11.25 -0.91 -19.01
CA LEU A 431 -10.78 -1.16 -20.38
C LEU A 431 -11.38 -0.15 -21.39
N ARG A 432 -12.64 0.24 -21.24
CA ARG A 432 -13.27 1.24 -22.12
C ARG A 432 -12.81 2.66 -21.84
N VAL A 433 -12.56 3.03 -20.59
CA VAL A 433 -11.91 4.30 -20.22
C VAL A 433 -10.49 4.34 -20.78
N GLU A 434 -9.73 3.25 -20.67
CA GLU A 434 -8.40 3.13 -21.28
C GLU A 434 -8.47 3.23 -22.81
N GLU A 435 -9.43 2.59 -23.48
CA GLU A 435 -9.65 2.77 -24.94
C GLU A 435 -9.98 4.22 -25.31
N LEU A 436 -10.82 4.90 -24.52
CA LEU A 436 -11.20 6.29 -24.77
C LEU A 436 -10.01 7.22 -24.50
N GLN A 437 -9.21 6.96 -23.47
CA GLN A 437 -7.92 7.62 -23.25
C GLN A 437 -7.00 7.41 -24.47
N HIS A 438 -6.81 6.21 -25.00
CA HIS A 438 -6.00 6.04 -26.22
C HIS A 438 -6.57 6.73 -27.48
N LYS A 439 -7.88 7.02 -27.53
CA LYS A 439 -8.55 7.71 -28.65
C LYS A 439 -8.56 9.23 -28.51
N TYR A 440 -8.51 9.74 -27.27
CA TYR A 440 -8.69 11.15 -26.93
C TYR A 440 -7.56 11.76 -26.07
N GLU A 441 -6.53 10.99 -25.69
CA GLU A 441 -5.23 11.49 -25.20
C GLU A 441 -4.70 12.49 -26.23
N PRO A 442 -4.59 13.78 -25.90
CA PRO A 442 -3.86 14.71 -26.76
C PRO A 442 -2.41 14.23 -26.76
N LYS A 443 -1.89 13.85 -27.94
CA LYS A 443 -0.47 13.47 -28.06
C LYS A 443 0.39 14.61 -27.54
N GLU A 444 0.99 14.41 -26.37
CA GLU A 444 1.83 15.42 -25.76
C GLU A 444 2.97 15.80 -26.71
N ALA A 445 3.27 17.10 -26.74
CA ALA A 445 4.23 17.73 -27.63
C ALA A 445 4.04 17.51 -29.15
N LYS A 446 3.38 18.49 -29.78
CA LYS A 446 4.06 19.33 -30.79
C LYS A 446 3.99 20.82 -30.45
N LYS A 447 4.41 21.19 -29.24
CA LYS A 447 4.90 22.55 -28.95
C LYS A 447 6.25 22.75 -29.65
N ASN A 448 6.22 22.80 -30.98
CA ASN A 448 7.40 23.12 -31.78
C ASN A 448 7.82 24.57 -31.50
N LEU A 449 9.01 24.75 -30.98
CA LEU A 449 9.62 26.06 -30.83
C LEU A 449 9.88 26.67 -32.23
N ILE A 450 9.75 28.00 -32.35
CA ILE A 450 10.25 28.83 -33.46
C ILE A 450 9.54 28.65 -34.84
N GLN A 451 8.73 29.64 -35.21
CA GLN A 451 9.10 30.49 -36.36
C GLN A 451 9.00 31.96 -35.96
N LYS A 452 10.15 32.64 -35.84
CA LYS A 452 10.19 34.11 -35.81
C LYS A 452 9.77 34.61 -37.20
N ARG A 453 8.61 35.27 -37.31
CA ARG A 453 8.24 36.05 -38.50
C ARG A 453 8.29 37.55 -38.20
N LYS A 454 8.37 38.34 -39.27
CA LYS A 454 8.87 39.72 -39.25
C LYS A 454 7.93 40.67 -38.51
N ARG A 455 8.50 41.74 -37.94
CA ARG A 455 7.74 42.93 -37.57
C ARG A 455 7.27 43.61 -38.87
N GLU A 456 5.98 43.86 -38.97
CA GLU A 456 5.43 44.88 -39.87
C GLU A 456 4.93 46.04 -39.02
N LYS A 457 5.11 47.28 -39.51
CA LYS A 457 4.63 48.49 -38.83
C LYS A 457 3.45 49.04 -39.63
N LEU A 458 2.37 49.40 -38.93
CA LEU A 458 1.31 50.28 -39.45
C LEU A 458 1.16 51.46 -38.48
N PRO A 459 1.26 52.72 -38.95
CA PRO A 459 1.06 53.90 -38.12
C PRO A 459 -0.33 54.52 -38.34
N VAL A 460 -1.08 54.75 -37.26
CA VAL A 460 -2.16 55.76 -37.17
C VAL A 460 -2.10 56.35 -35.76
N ASP A 461 -2.41 57.64 -35.63
CA ASP A 461 -2.11 58.47 -34.47
C ASP A 461 -3.18 58.53 -33.36
N ILE A 462 -2.68 58.68 -32.13
CA ILE A 462 -3.11 59.62 -31.08
C ILE A 462 -4.61 59.68 -30.69
N THR A 463 -4.87 59.33 -29.44
CA THR A 463 -5.50 60.26 -28.48
C THR A 463 -5.01 59.97 -27.06
N PRO A 464 -4.51 60.95 -26.29
CA PRO A 464 -4.04 60.73 -24.93
C PRO A 464 -5.14 61.02 -23.90
N SER A 465 -5.03 60.40 -22.73
CA SER A 465 -5.62 60.93 -21.50
C SER A 465 -4.66 60.66 -20.33
N VAL A 466 -4.77 61.47 -19.29
CA VAL A 466 -3.76 61.65 -18.22
C VAL A 466 -4.33 61.16 -16.91
N GLU A 467 -3.51 60.50 -16.09
CA GLU A 467 -3.43 60.78 -14.65
C GLU A 467 -2.12 60.24 -14.04
N GLU A 468 -1.72 60.77 -12.89
CA GLU A 468 -0.32 60.86 -12.49
C GLU A 468 0.02 60.07 -11.20
N ALA A 469 1.16 59.36 -11.24
CA ALA A 469 2.14 59.27 -10.14
C ALA A 469 1.71 58.56 -8.81
N PRO A 470 2.64 58.37 -7.84
CA PRO A 470 3.93 57.68 -8.01
C PRO A 470 4.18 56.57 -6.95
N LEU A 471 5.35 55.91 -7.03
CA LEU A 471 5.97 55.14 -5.92
C LEU A 471 6.43 56.12 -4.80
N ASP A 472 6.66 55.78 -3.54
CA ASP A 472 7.62 54.80 -3.00
C ASP A 472 7.67 54.87 -1.44
N ARG A 473 8.40 53.95 -0.79
CA ARG A 473 9.20 54.12 0.45
C ARG A 473 8.57 54.33 1.87
N THR A 474 8.56 53.21 2.60
CA THR A 474 9.23 52.98 3.93
C THR A 474 8.72 53.54 5.29
N LYS A 475 8.87 52.64 6.30
CA LYS A 475 9.26 52.81 7.73
C LYS A 475 8.22 52.87 8.87
N GLU A 476 8.36 51.86 9.76
CA GLU A 476 8.49 51.93 11.24
C GLU A 476 7.56 52.81 12.11
N ALA A 477 6.80 52.18 13.02
CA ALA A 477 6.81 52.43 14.48
C ALA A 477 5.84 51.49 15.24
N VAL A 478 5.93 51.43 16.58
CA VAL A 478 5.12 50.56 17.48
C VAL A 478 4.55 51.33 18.67
N ALA A 479 3.23 51.24 18.90
CA ALA A 479 2.51 51.38 20.18
C ALA A 479 1.08 50.80 19.98
N VAL A 480 0.43 49.94 20.79
CA VAL A 480 0.48 49.52 22.21
C VAL A 480 -0.59 50.22 23.09
N VAL A 481 -1.49 49.40 23.69
CA VAL A 481 -2.43 49.67 24.81
C VAL A 481 -3.62 50.62 24.51
N THR A 482 -4.90 50.32 24.78
CA THR A 482 -5.68 49.10 25.21
C THR A 482 -7.14 49.24 24.66
N ASP A 483 -8.31 48.73 25.13
CA ASP A 483 -8.75 48.01 26.36
C ASP A 483 -10.11 47.26 26.25
N THR A 484 -10.45 46.52 27.32
CA THR A 484 -11.74 45.92 27.77
C THR A 484 -12.94 45.77 26.81
N ALA A 485 -13.49 44.54 26.69
CA ALA A 485 -14.77 44.11 27.32
C ALA A 485 -15.50 42.94 26.58
N ASP A 486 -15.40 41.73 27.15
CA ASP A 486 -16.43 40.66 27.10
C ASP A 486 -17.40 40.84 28.31
N PRO A 487 -18.49 40.05 28.50
CA PRO A 487 -19.08 39.00 27.67
C PRO A 487 -20.62 39.18 27.43
N GLU A 488 -21.28 38.23 26.75
CA GLU A 488 -22.29 37.33 27.36
C GLU A 488 -23.02 36.46 26.31
N ALA A 489 -23.51 35.30 26.77
CA ALA A 489 -24.40 34.41 26.04
C ALA A 489 -25.27 33.65 27.03
N ASP A 490 -26.54 33.36 26.73
CA ASP A 490 -27.24 32.27 27.42
C ASP A 490 -28.47 31.66 26.70
N MET A 491 -28.81 30.47 27.18
CA MET A 491 -30.07 29.71 27.15
C MET A 491 -30.67 29.10 25.87
N ARG A 492 -31.14 27.87 26.09
CA ARG A 492 -32.01 27.01 25.27
C ARG A 492 -33.32 26.76 26.10
N PRO A 493 -34.09 25.67 25.87
CA PRO A 493 -35.00 25.29 24.77
C PRO A 493 -36.47 25.35 25.34
N PRO A 494 -37.42 24.38 25.21
CA PRO A 494 -37.66 23.25 24.27
C PRO A 494 -39.15 23.12 23.77
N LEU A 495 -39.47 21.94 23.18
CA LEU A 495 -40.79 21.26 23.07
C LEU A 495 -41.63 21.34 21.77
N SER A 496 -41.43 20.33 20.91
CA SER A 496 -42.43 19.37 20.37
C SER A 496 -43.91 19.76 20.15
N SER A 497 -44.47 19.45 18.96
CA SER A 497 -45.29 18.22 18.71
C SER A 497 -46.31 18.34 17.54
N SER A 498 -46.87 17.18 17.16
CA SER A 498 -48.09 16.98 16.32
C SER A 498 -47.99 17.19 14.80
N ALA A 499 -49.05 16.80 14.08
CA ALA A 499 -49.06 16.53 12.64
C ALA A 499 -50.33 17.05 11.94
N GLY A 500 -50.30 17.16 10.60
CA GLY A 500 -51.47 17.53 9.79
C GLY A 500 -51.29 17.25 8.29
N VAL A 501 -52.37 16.85 7.62
CA VAL A 501 -52.46 16.55 6.18
C VAL A 501 -53.66 17.30 5.59
N SER A 502 -53.48 18.00 4.47
CA SER A 502 -54.46 18.42 3.42
C SER A 502 -53.74 19.38 2.46
N GLU A 503 -53.56 19.07 1.17
CA GLU A 503 -54.54 19.18 0.05
C GLU A 503 -54.85 20.61 -0.45
N ALA A 504 -54.28 20.97 -1.61
CA ALA A 504 -54.81 21.95 -2.57
C ALA A 504 -54.15 21.74 -3.97
N GLU A 505 -54.96 21.44 -4.99
CA GLU A 505 -54.59 21.27 -6.43
C GLU A 505 -54.89 22.59 -7.22
N PRO A 506 -54.83 22.70 -8.58
CA PRO A 506 -54.21 21.87 -9.64
C PRO A 506 -53.49 22.61 -10.83
N ARG A 507 -52.58 21.89 -11.53
CA ARG A 507 -52.35 21.91 -13.02
C ARG A 507 -51.82 23.19 -13.73
N PRO A 508 -51.46 23.17 -15.06
CA PRO A 508 -51.44 22.06 -16.03
C PRO A 508 -50.13 21.81 -16.84
N ALA A 509 -49.87 20.51 -17.07
CA ALA A 509 -49.43 19.86 -18.33
C ALA A 509 -48.29 20.40 -19.23
N LYS A 510 -47.34 19.50 -19.54
CA LYS A 510 -47.18 18.93 -20.90
C LYS A 510 -46.51 17.53 -20.85
N CYS A 511 -46.94 16.63 -21.72
CA CYS A 511 -46.42 15.26 -21.85
C CYS A 511 -46.33 14.86 -23.34
N VAL A 512 -45.36 14.01 -23.68
CA VAL A 512 -45.37 13.13 -24.87
C VAL A 512 -44.73 11.79 -24.46
N LYS A 513 -45.15 10.67 -25.05
CA LYS A 513 -44.69 9.31 -24.72
C LYS A 513 -44.15 8.56 -25.95
N ILE A 514 -43.08 7.80 -25.73
CA ILE A 514 -42.82 6.37 -26.05
C ILE A 514 -43.24 5.85 -27.45
N SER A 515 -42.35 5.08 -28.08
CA SER A 515 -42.70 3.89 -28.89
C SER A 515 -41.59 2.84 -28.75
N GLU A 516 -41.95 1.56 -28.84
CA GLU A 516 -41.05 0.39 -28.78
C GLU A 516 -41.28 -0.52 -30.00
N ASN A 517 -40.38 -1.49 -30.22
CA ASN A 517 -40.41 -2.54 -31.25
C ASN A 517 -40.22 -2.04 -32.71
N GLU A 518 -39.80 -2.86 -33.68
CA GLU A 518 -39.73 -4.34 -33.72
C GLU A 518 -38.45 -4.86 -34.43
N ALA A 519 -38.27 -6.18 -34.48
CA ALA A 519 -37.08 -6.84 -35.03
C ALA A 519 -37.12 -7.06 -36.56
N SER A 520 -35.97 -7.26 -37.20
CA SER A 520 -35.85 -7.71 -38.59
C SER A 520 -34.51 -8.43 -38.87
N VAL A 521 -34.49 -9.23 -39.94
CA VAL A 521 -33.49 -10.29 -40.19
C VAL A 521 -32.43 -9.91 -41.24
N ILE A 522 -31.29 -10.60 -41.18
CA ILE A 522 -30.13 -10.54 -42.10
C ILE A 522 -30.53 -10.58 -43.59
N PRO A 523 -29.71 -9.98 -44.48
CA PRO A 523 -28.94 -10.88 -45.38
C PRO A 523 -27.46 -10.50 -45.57
N ASN A 524 -26.62 -11.52 -45.76
CA ASN A 524 -25.25 -11.36 -46.28
C ASN A 524 -25.26 -11.08 -47.80
N PRO A 525 -24.22 -10.42 -48.32
CA PRO A 525 -23.68 -10.73 -49.64
C PRO A 525 -22.23 -11.25 -49.57
N SER A 526 -21.81 -11.97 -50.61
CA SER A 526 -20.48 -12.60 -50.71
C SER A 526 -19.47 -11.75 -51.49
N SER A 527 -18.18 -12.09 -51.38
CA SER A 527 -17.08 -11.80 -52.32
C SER A 527 -17.31 -12.48 -53.70
N PRO A 528 -16.48 -12.32 -54.78
CA PRO A 528 -15.08 -11.83 -54.81
C PRO A 528 -14.56 -11.04 -56.05
N SER A 529 -13.35 -10.47 -55.91
CA SER A 529 -12.29 -10.28 -56.95
C SER A 529 -10.98 -9.91 -56.21
N ALA A 530 -9.78 -10.46 -56.49
CA ALA A 530 -8.99 -10.58 -57.72
C ALA A 530 -8.45 -9.22 -58.22
N ASP A 531 -7.15 -9.01 -58.47
CA ASP A 531 -5.92 -9.82 -58.25
C ASP A 531 -4.72 -8.86 -58.17
N CYS A 532 -3.70 -9.14 -57.33
CA CYS A 532 -2.36 -8.54 -57.49
C CYS A 532 -1.24 -9.27 -56.71
N LYS A 533 -0.26 -9.75 -57.49
CA LYS A 533 1.00 -10.44 -57.14
C LYS A 533 2.07 -9.45 -56.66
N GLU A 534 3.23 -9.82 -56.10
CA GLU A 534 3.81 -11.01 -55.43
C GLU A 534 5.29 -10.61 -55.09
N LYS A 535 5.97 -11.28 -54.14
CA LYS A 535 7.41 -11.13 -53.80
C LYS A 535 7.72 -9.78 -53.10
N VAL A 536 8.34 -9.72 -51.92
CA VAL A 536 9.52 -10.48 -51.43
C VAL A 536 9.26 -11.05 -50.02
N MET A 537 9.56 -12.34 -49.79
CA MET A 537 9.43 -12.95 -48.45
C MET A 537 10.27 -14.25 -48.30
N GLU A 538 11.60 -14.18 -48.33
CA GLU A 538 12.45 -15.39 -48.34
C GLU A 538 13.64 -15.42 -47.34
N GLU A 539 13.94 -14.33 -46.62
CA GLU A 539 15.09 -14.30 -45.69
C GLU A 539 14.77 -14.71 -44.24
N ASN A 540 13.52 -14.57 -43.79
CA ASN A 540 13.18 -14.56 -42.36
C ASN A 540 12.92 -15.93 -41.69
N GLN A 541 13.26 -17.06 -42.34
CA GLN A 541 13.01 -18.41 -41.78
C GLN A 541 14.26 -19.19 -41.33
N GLN A 542 15.47 -18.68 -41.55
CA GLN A 542 16.71 -19.43 -41.23
C GLN A 542 17.31 -19.15 -39.83
N GLN A 543 16.98 -18.04 -39.17
CA GLN A 543 17.55 -17.72 -37.84
C GLN A 543 16.96 -18.57 -36.69
N ASN A 544 15.65 -18.81 -36.66
CA ASN A 544 14.97 -19.46 -35.51
C ASN A 544 15.35 -20.94 -35.26
N LYS A 545 16.19 -21.57 -36.10
CA LYS A 545 16.63 -22.98 -35.92
C LYS A 545 18.03 -23.14 -35.31
N ARG A 546 18.73 -22.05 -34.94
CA ARG A 546 20.14 -22.13 -34.50
C ARG A 546 20.36 -21.99 -32.98
N GLU A 547 19.40 -21.47 -32.22
CA GLU A 547 19.58 -21.19 -30.78
C GLU A 547 19.27 -22.37 -29.83
N GLU A 548 18.39 -23.30 -30.21
CA GLU A 548 17.95 -24.38 -29.30
C GLU A 548 19.05 -25.37 -28.85
N ARG A 549 20.22 -25.39 -29.52
CA ARG A 549 21.29 -26.37 -29.25
C ARG A 549 22.36 -25.94 -28.24
N ARG A 550 22.16 -24.88 -27.46
CA ARG A 550 23.12 -24.43 -26.41
C ARG A 550 22.49 -23.99 -25.07
N LYS A 551 21.77 -24.91 -24.41
CA LYS A 551 21.60 -24.85 -22.93
C LYS A 551 22.13 -26.13 -22.29
N LYS A 552 23.30 -26.03 -21.63
CA LYS A 552 23.83 -27.10 -20.77
C LYS A 552 23.00 -27.19 -19.48
N GLN A 553 22.87 -28.39 -18.93
CA GLN A 553 22.14 -28.64 -17.70
C GLN A 553 22.81 -27.93 -16.50
N LYS A 554 21.99 -27.35 -15.62
CA LYS A 554 22.30 -27.19 -14.20
C LYS A 554 21.21 -27.91 -13.41
N ALA A 555 21.58 -28.57 -12.33
CA ALA A 555 20.65 -29.34 -11.50
C ALA A 555 19.67 -28.41 -10.76
N VAL A 556 18.47 -28.92 -10.50
CA VAL A 556 17.50 -28.32 -9.58
C VAL A 556 17.71 -28.98 -8.22
N GLU A 557 18.00 -28.19 -7.19
CA GLU A 557 18.04 -28.70 -5.82
C GLU A 557 16.61 -28.96 -5.32
N MET A 558 16.32 -30.20 -4.96
CA MET A 558 14.99 -30.66 -4.58
C MET A 558 14.79 -30.50 -3.07
N ILE A 559 14.30 -29.33 -2.66
CA ILE A 559 13.96 -29.03 -1.25
C ILE A 559 12.90 -30.02 -0.78
N HIS A 560 13.29 -30.97 0.07
CA HIS A 560 12.37 -31.86 0.77
C HIS A 560 11.73 -31.11 1.95
N VAL A 561 10.41 -30.93 1.88
CA VAL A 561 9.61 -30.48 3.03
C VAL A 561 9.12 -31.72 3.78
N SER A 562 9.72 -32.00 4.94
CA SER A 562 9.32 -33.12 5.80
C SER A 562 8.00 -32.82 6.53
N SER A 563 6.94 -33.55 6.18
CA SER A 563 5.63 -33.43 6.81
C SER A 563 5.58 -34.08 8.19
N ASN A 564 5.92 -33.33 9.25
CA ASN A 564 5.68 -33.75 10.63
C ASN A 564 4.19 -33.59 10.97
N SER A 565 3.52 -34.70 11.28
CA SER A 565 2.11 -34.73 11.67
C SER A 565 1.92 -34.50 13.18
N SER A 566 1.43 -33.33 13.60
CA SER A 566 0.94 -33.10 14.96
C SER A 566 -0.50 -33.62 15.10
N MET A 567 -0.69 -34.69 15.87
CA MET A 567 -1.99 -35.27 16.19
C MET A 567 -2.71 -34.48 17.29
N GLU A 568 -3.40 -33.40 16.93
CA GLU A 568 -4.12 -32.57 17.90
C GLU A 568 -5.52 -32.18 17.39
N ASN A 569 -6.44 -33.16 17.42
CA ASN A 569 -7.87 -32.99 17.28
C ASN A 569 -8.56 -34.10 18.10
N GLN A 570 -8.71 -33.88 19.41
CA GLN A 570 -9.59 -34.71 20.24
C GLN A 570 -10.87 -33.95 20.56
N CYS A 571 -12.00 -34.64 20.40
CA CYS A 571 -13.32 -34.10 20.62
C CYS A 571 -13.62 -34.02 22.12
N ALA A 572 -14.06 -32.84 22.58
CA ALA A 572 -14.66 -32.66 23.91
C ALA A 572 -16.15 -32.35 23.72
N GLN A 573 -17.00 -33.36 23.88
CA GLN A 573 -18.45 -33.22 23.88
C GLN A 573 -19.04 -34.05 25.04
N GLN A 574 -19.34 -33.37 26.14
CA GLN A 574 -20.23 -33.77 27.23
C GLN A 574 -20.96 -32.52 27.72
#